data_AF-A0A4Q5WK31-F1
#
_entry.id   AF-A0A4Q5WK31-F1
#
_cell.length_a   1.000
_cell.length_b   1.000
_cell.length_c   1.000
_cell.angle_alpha   90.00
_cell.angle_beta   90.00
_cell.angle_gamma   90.00
#
_symmetry.space_group_name_H-M   'P 1'
#
loop_
_entity.id
_entity.type
_entity.pdbx_description
1 polymer ?
#
loop_
_entity_poly.entity_id
_entity_poly.type
_entity_poly.pdbx_seq_one_letter_code
_entity_poly.pdbx_strand_id
1 'polypeptide(L)'
;MRATLLALFAAVAFTAAACDAPKEAAAPAPAPVVAKKAEPIPEPEPTVLPGMSAPWASEAEWVAACTGATPAIPEAVCTCASKALVKEVGAAGLYNWGFEWFINRNGMGQVRGKNWMETNGHDAAKQQKLADEVRKCYA
;
A
#
# COMPACT_ATOMS: atom_id res chain seq x y z
N MET A 1 27.34 0.84 48.44
CA MET A 1 27.07 0.17 49.74
C MET A 1 25.59 0.31 50.07
N ARG A 2 24.98 -0.82 50.53
CA ARG A 2 23.69 -0.98 51.25
C ARG A 2 22.40 -0.87 50.40
N ALA A 3 21.75 -1.98 50.01
CA ALA A 3 20.89 -2.91 50.80
C ALA A 3 19.56 -2.23 51.19
N THR A 4 18.33 -2.73 51.03
CA THR A 4 17.68 -4.04 50.72
C THR A 4 16.17 -3.73 50.62
N LEU A 5 15.35 -4.49 49.86
CA LEU A 5 14.10 -5.11 50.34
C LEU A 5 13.25 -5.68 49.19
N LEU A 6 13.01 -7.00 49.29
CA LEU A 6 12.05 -7.84 48.55
C LEU A 6 10.70 -7.84 49.28
N ALA A 7 9.58 -7.88 48.53
CA ALA A 7 8.21 -8.34 48.90
C ALA A 7 7.18 -7.64 47.98
N LEU A 8 6.05 -8.18 47.49
CA LEU A 8 5.34 -9.45 47.63
C LEU A 8 4.23 -9.48 46.53
N PHE A 9 3.97 -10.66 45.95
CA PHE A 9 2.71 -11.23 45.39
C PHE A 9 1.54 -10.35 44.89
N ALA A 10 1.00 -10.68 43.70
CA ALA A 10 -0.36 -11.24 43.56
C ALA A 10 -0.61 -11.70 42.10
N ALA A 11 -0.71 -13.02 41.91
CA ALA A 11 -1.34 -13.62 40.74
C ALA A 11 -2.86 -13.50 40.89
N VAL A 12 -3.57 -13.07 39.86
CA VAL A 12 -5.04 -13.17 39.80
C VAL A 12 -5.39 -14.12 38.67
N ALA A 13 -5.69 -15.36 39.06
CA ALA A 13 -6.38 -16.32 38.23
C ALA A 13 -7.86 -15.93 38.13
N PHE A 14 -8.39 -15.81 36.91
CA PHE A 14 -9.83 -15.66 36.69
C PHE A 14 -10.50 -17.03 36.84
N THR A 15 -11.22 -17.21 37.94
CA THR A 15 -12.14 -18.32 38.16
C THR A 15 -13.52 -18.00 37.58
N ALA A 16 -14.09 -18.97 36.86
CA ALA A 16 -15.46 -18.96 36.38
C ALA A 16 -16.48 -18.85 37.53
N ALA A 17 -17.47 -17.99 37.36
CA ALA A 17 -18.70 -17.99 38.15
C ALA A 17 -19.89 -17.89 37.18
N ALA A 18 -20.78 -18.88 37.28
CA ALA A 18 -22.02 -18.96 36.55
C ALA A 18 -22.98 -17.83 36.96
N CYS A 19 -23.62 -17.21 35.98
CA CYS A 19 -24.83 -16.42 36.17
C CYS A 19 -25.91 -16.93 35.22
N ASP A 20 -26.83 -17.70 35.81
CA ASP A 20 -28.19 -17.88 35.31
C ASP A 20 -28.90 -16.52 35.23
N ALA A 21 -29.49 -16.20 34.08
CA ALA A 21 -30.42 -15.09 33.91
C ALA A 21 -31.60 -15.51 33.00
N PRO A 22 -32.83 -15.01 33.24
CA PRO A 22 -34.05 -15.56 32.67
C PRO A 22 -34.22 -15.21 31.18
N LYS A 23 -34.83 -16.14 30.44
CA LYS A 23 -35.12 -16.06 29.01
C LYS A 23 -36.21 -15.02 28.71
N GLU A 24 -35.81 -13.86 28.19
CA GLU A 24 -36.71 -12.89 27.55
C GLU A 24 -36.83 -13.21 26.06
N ALA A 25 -38.06 -13.19 25.52
CA ALA A 25 -38.34 -13.60 24.15
C ALA A 25 -37.82 -12.57 23.14
N ALA A 26 -36.89 -12.99 22.28
CA ALA A 26 -36.34 -12.15 21.22
C ALA A 26 -37.38 -11.85 20.13
N ALA A 27 -37.54 -10.58 19.78
CA ALA A 27 -38.23 -10.14 18.57
C ALA A 27 -37.51 -10.66 17.30
N PRO A 28 -38.22 -10.93 16.19
CA PRO A 28 -37.59 -11.43 14.97
C PRO A 28 -36.64 -10.40 14.35
N ALA A 29 -35.42 -10.84 14.02
CA ALA A 29 -34.39 -10.03 13.37
C ALA A 29 -34.75 -9.68 11.92
N PRO A 30 -34.37 -8.49 11.41
CA PRO A 30 -34.52 -8.16 9.99
C PRO A 30 -33.67 -9.10 9.13
N ALA A 31 -34.24 -9.60 8.04
CA ALA A 31 -33.54 -10.48 7.11
C ALA A 31 -32.32 -9.77 6.47
N PRO A 32 -31.17 -10.45 6.32
CA PRO A 32 -30.01 -9.86 5.69
C PRO A 32 -30.28 -9.60 4.21
N VAL A 33 -30.22 -8.32 3.83
CA VAL A 33 -30.19 -7.93 2.41
C VAL A 33 -28.85 -8.38 1.86
N VAL A 34 -28.86 -9.38 0.98
CA VAL A 34 -27.69 -9.86 0.27
C VAL A 34 -27.13 -8.69 -0.56
N ALA A 35 -25.98 -8.16 -0.15
CA ALA A 35 -25.22 -7.24 -0.98
C ALA A 35 -24.86 -7.96 -2.28
N LYS A 36 -25.38 -7.47 -3.41
CA LYS A 36 -24.98 -7.98 -4.73
C LYS A 36 -23.47 -7.80 -4.85
N LYS A 37 -22.76 -8.92 -5.05
CA LYS A 37 -21.33 -8.94 -5.37
C LYS A 37 -21.16 -8.12 -6.64
N ALA A 38 -20.40 -7.02 -6.56
CA ALA A 38 -20.01 -6.25 -7.73
C ALA A 38 -19.32 -7.20 -8.73
N GLU A 39 -19.66 -7.09 -10.02
CA GLU A 39 -18.93 -7.80 -11.06
C GLU A 39 -17.44 -7.43 -10.98
N PRO A 40 -16.52 -8.40 -11.16
CA PRO A 40 -15.10 -8.08 -11.21
C PRO A 40 -14.85 -7.13 -12.37
N ILE A 41 -14.31 -5.95 -12.07
CA ILE A 41 -13.71 -5.09 -13.09
C ILE A 41 -12.59 -5.93 -13.74
N PRO A 42 -12.56 -6.07 -15.08
CA PRO A 42 -11.50 -6.79 -15.77
C PRO A 42 -10.15 -6.24 -15.32
N GLU A 43 -9.27 -7.14 -14.87
CA GLU A 43 -7.90 -6.77 -14.52
C GLU A 43 -7.23 -6.17 -15.76
N PRO A 44 -6.71 -4.93 -15.71
CA PRO A 44 -6.03 -4.35 -16.85
C PRO A 44 -4.86 -5.27 -17.22
N GLU A 45 -4.71 -5.54 -18.51
CA GLU A 45 -3.65 -6.43 -19.00
C GLU A 45 -2.30 -5.97 -18.43
N PRO A 46 -1.48 -6.92 -17.91
CA PRO A 46 -0.18 -6.57 -17.38
C PRO A 46 0.63 -5.91 -18.50
N THR A 47 1.04 -4.66 -18.28
CA THR A 47 2.03 -4.02 -19.12
C THR A 47 3.31 -4.84 -19.00
N VAL A 48 3.62 -5.66 -20.00
CA VAL A 48 4.87 -6.41 -20.06
C VAL A 48 5.94 -5.46 -20.57
N LEU A 49 6.55 -4.72 -19.64
CA LEU A 49 7.75 -3.95 -19.94
C LEU A 49 8.97 -4.84 -19.69
N PRO A 50 9.84 -5.08 -20.70
CA PRO A 50 11.12 -5.73 -20.49
C PRO A 50 11.91 -4.98 -19.42
N GLY A 51 12.54 -5.73 -18.51
CA GLY A 51 13.42 -5.17 -17.48
C GLY A 51 12.67 -4.83 -16.20
N MET A 52 12.70 -5.76 -15.25
CA MET A 52 12.76 -5.40 -13.83
C MET A 52 14.05 -4.63 -13.48
N SER A 53 14.94 -4.41 -14.45
CA SER A 53 16.34 -4.01 -14.27
C SER A 53 16.76 -2.75 -15.03
N ALA A 54 15.92 -2.16 -15.88
CA ALA A 54 16.30 -1.01 -16.70
C ALA A 54 15.49 0.24 -16.34
N PRO A 55 16.15 1.38 -16.03
CA PRO A 55 15.47 2.66 -15.95
C PRO A 55 15.05 3.12 -17.35
N TRP A 56 13.97 3.89 -17.41
CA TRP A 56 13.75 4.82 -18.52
C TRP A 56 14.96 5.76 -18.60
N ALA A 57 15.49 6.00 -19.81
CA ALA A 57 16.77 6.70 -19.96
C ALA A 57 16.68 8.19 -19.58
N SER A 58 15.47 8.74 -19.52
CA SER A 58 15.20 10.11 -19.09
C SER A 58 13.81 10.28 -18.48
N GLU A 59 13.61 11.38 -17.76
CA GLU A 59 12.27 11.79 -17.30
C GLU A 59 11.30 11.98 -18.48
N ALA A 60 11.79 12.44 -19.64
CA ALA A 60 10.96 12.66 -20.83
C ALA A 60 10.39 11.34 -21.38
N GLU A 61 11.21 10.29 -21.45
CA GLU A 61 10.75 8.96 -21.87
C GLU A 61 9.73 8.38 -20.88
N TRP A 62 9.97 8.57 -19.58
CA TRP A 62 9.05 8.16 -18.53
C TRP A 62 7.71 8.89 -18.64
N VAL A 63 7.73 10.21 -18.86
CA VAL A 63 6.52 11.04 -19.02
C VAL A 63 5.77 10.63 -20.27
N ALA A 64 6.45 10.40 -21.41
CA ALA A 64 5.82 9.92 -22.63
C ALA A 64 5.08 8.60 -22.41
N ALA A 65 5.74 7.62 -21.78
CA ALA A 65 5.11 6.34 -21.41
C ALA A 65 3.92 6.51 -20.46
N CYS A 66 4.05 7.40 -19.47
CA CYS A 66 2.99 7.72 -18.53
C CYS A 66 1.75 8.35 -19.19
N THR A 67 1.96 9.32 -20.09
CA THR A 67 0.86 9.97 -20.82
C THR A 67 0.18 9.03 -21.83
N GLY A 68 0.91 8.04 -22.34
CA GLY A 68 0.37 7.01 -23.24
C GLY A 68 -0.39 5.88 -22.52
N ALA A 69 -0.45 5.88 -21.19
CA ALA A 69 -1.19 4.88 -20.43
C ALA A 69 -2.71 4.98 -20.67
N THR A 70 -3.43 3.88 -20.47
CA THR A 70 -4.90 3.85 -20.58
C THR A 70 -5.50 3.50 -19.22
N PRO A 71 -6.42 4.33 -18.66
CA PRO A 71 -6.88 5.62 -19.19
C PRO A 71 -5.76 6.68 -19.22
N ALA A 72 -5.90 7.66 -20.12
CA ALA A 72 -4.91 8.72 -20.29
C ALA A 72 -4.68 9.47 -18.97
N ILE A 73 -3.41 9.55 -18.56
CA ILE A 73 -2.99 10.28 -17.36
C ILE A 73 -2.55 11.69 -17.79
N PRO A 74 -3.03 12.77 -17.12
CA PRO A 74 -2.61 14.11 -17.48
C PRO A 74 -1.10 14.27 -17.37
N GLU A 75 -0.49 14.95 -18.34
CA GLU A 75 0.98 15.17 -18.38
C GLU A 75 1.50 15.85 -17.11
N ALA A 76 0.70 16.73 -16.49
CA ALA A 76 1.04 17.37 -15.22
C ALA A 76 1.25 16.34 -14.09
N VAL A 77 0.41 15.31 -14.02
CA VAL A 77 0.52 14.21 -13.05
C VAL A 77 1.79 13.41 -13.33
N CYS A 78 2.03 13.05 -14.60
CA CYS A 78 3.23 12.31 -15.01
C CYS A 78 4.52 13.07 -14.68
N THR A 79 4.57 14.36 -15.00
CA THR A 79 5.73 15.21 -14.72
C THR A 79 5.94 15.41 -13.22
N CYS A 80 4.87 15.54 -12.44
CA CYS A 80 4.97 15.63 -10.99
C CYS A 80 5.50 14.32 -10.38
N ALA A 81 4.96 13.17 -10.83
CA ALA A 81 5.32 11.86 -10.31
C ALA A 81 6.77 11.49 -10.64
N SER A 82 7.25 11.75 -11.86
CA SER A 82 8.66 11.52 -12.24
C SER A 82 9.62 12.32 -11.35
N LYS A 83 9.32 13.59 -11.11
CA LYS A 83 10.11 14.46 -10.22
C LYS A 83 10.08 13.98 -8.76
N ALA A 84 8.92 13.56 -8.26
CA ALA A 84 8.79 13.02 -6.91
C ALA A 84 9.61 11.73 -6.73
N LEU A 85 9.54 10.82 -7.71
CA LEU A 85 10.32 9.58 -7.77
C LEU A 85 11.83 9.87 -7.79
N VAL A 86 12.29 10.75 -8.69
CA VAL A 86 13.70 11.12 -8.80
C VAL A 86 14.20 11.81 -7.53
N LYS A 87 13.40 12.70 -6.94
CA LYS A 87 13.74 13.37 -5.68
C LYS A 87 13.93 12.38 -4.52
N GLU A 88 13.09 11.35 -4.43
CA GLU A 88 13.11 10.45 -3.29
C GLU A 88 14.08 9.27 -3.44
N VAL A 89 14.24 8.72 -4.64
CA VAL A 89 15.04 7.50 -4.88
C VAL A 89 16.00 7.62 -6.07
N GLY A 90 16.23 8.83 -6.58
CA GLY A 90 17.13 9.10 -7.70
C GLY A 90 16.62 8.57 -9.04
N ALA A 91 17.51 8.44 -10.02
CA ALA A 91 17.16 7.91 -11.35
C ALA A 91 16.52 6.50 -11.30
N ALA A 92 16.72 5.74 -10.22
CA ALA A 92 16.07 4.46 -10.02
C ALA A 92 14.54 4.56 -9.85
N GLY A 93 14.03 5.72 -9.46
CA GLY A 93 12.58 5.99 -9.45
C GLY A 93 11.96 5.98 -10.84
N LEU A 94 12.78 6.14 -11.89
CA LEU A 94 12.38 6.00 -13.29
C LEU A 94 12.49 4.55 -13.78
N TYR A 95 12.48 3.54 -12.91
CA TYR A 95 12.34 2.14 -13.34
C TYR A 95 10.87 1.81 -13.63
N ASN A 96 10.65 0.72 -14.36
CA ASN A 96 9.30 0.21 -14.66
C ASN A 96 8.43 0.05 -13.42
N TRP A 97 9.01 -0.36 -12.28
CA TRP A 97 8.25 -0.50 -11.04
C TRP A 97 7.60 0.82 -10.58
N GLY A 98 8.22 1.98 -10.82
CA GLY A 98 7.68 3.28 -10.42
C GLY A 98 6.42 3.63 -11.22
N PHE A 99 6.47 3.38 -12.53
CA PHE A 99 5.31 3.52 -13.42
C PHE A 99 4.20 2.52 -13.05
N GLU A 100 4.55 1.23 -12.92
CA GLU A 100 3.56 0.19 -12.65
C GLU A 100 2.88 0.35 -11.31
N TRP A 101 3.63 0.74 -10.27
CA TRP A 101 3.11 0.95 -8.93
C TRP A 101 2.22 2.18 -8.88
N PHE A 102 2.73 3.35 -9.26
CA PHE A 102 2.03 4.61 -8.97
C PHE A 102 1.08 5.06 -10.09
N ILE A 103 1.45 4.81 -11.35
CA ILE A 103 0.69 5.28 -12.51
C ILE A 103 -0.33 4.25 -12.95
N ASN A 104 0.14 3.05 -13.33
CA ASN A 104 -0.75 1.97 -13.79
C ASN A 104 -1.52 1.32 -12.61
N ARG A 105 -1.09 1.55 -11.37
CA ARG A 105 -1.68 0.96 -10.15
C ARG A 105 -1.84 -0.55 -10.26
N ASN A 106 -0.88 -1.20 -10.92
CA ASN A 106 -0.84 -2.64 -11.07
C ASN A 106 -0.42 -3.27 -9.72
N GLY A 107 -1.20 -4.22 -9.21
CA GLY A 107 -0.91 -4.91 -7.95
C GLY A 107 0.46 -5.59 -7.94
N MET A 108 0.89 -6.16 -9.07
CA MET A 108 2.22 -6.73 -9.23
C MET A 108 3.32 -5.67 -9.31
N GLY A 109 3.01 -4.50 -9.87
CA GLY A 109 3.91 -3.34 -9.87
C GLY A 109 4.24 -2.87 -8.46
N GLN A 110 3.23 -2.83 -7.58
CA GLN A 110 3.43 -2.53 -6.17
C GLN A 110 4.33 -3.55 -5.48
N VAL A 111 4.13 -4.85 -5.71
CA VAL A 111 4.99 -5.90 -5.13
C VAL A 111 6.43 -5.77 -5.63
N ARG A 112 6.64 -5.57 -6.94
CA ARG A 112 7.97 -5.37 -7.52
C ARG A 112 8.67 -4.13 -6.95
N GLY A 113 7.96 -3.01 -6.87
CA GLY A 113 8.49 -1.77 -6.32
C GLY A 113 8.86 -1.90 -4.85
N LYS A 114 8.00 -2.52 -4.03
CA LYS A 114 8.32 -2.80 -2.62
C LYS A 114 9.57 -3.67 -2.47
N ASN A 115 9.64 -4.78 -3.22
CA ASN A 115 10.80 -5.66 -3.19
C ASN A 115 12.09 -4.94 -3.60
N TRP A 116 12.02 -4.09 -4.64
CA TRP A 116 13.17 -3.27 -5.05
C TRP A 116 13.59 -2.31 -3.93
N MET A 117 12.63 -1.59 -3.33
CA MET A 117 12.89 -0.65 -2.24
C MET A 117 13.58 -1.34 -1.06
N GLU A 118 13.04 -2.48 -0.61
CA GLU A 118 13.58 -3.25 0.51
C GLU A 118 14.97 -3.81 0.21
N THR A 119 15.18 -4.36 -1.00
CA THR A 119 16.49 -4.87 -1.45
C THR A 119 17.56 -3.77 -1.50
N ASN A 120 17.15 -2.52 -1.75
CA ASN A 120 18.05 -1.36 -1.80
C ASN A 120 18.11 -0.60 -0.46
N GLY A 121 17.64 -1.20 0.63
CA GLY A 121 17.77 -0.64 1.99
C GLY A 121 16.78 0.48 2.31
N HIS A 122 15.72 0.64 1.53
CA HIS A 122 14.64 1.58 1.83
C HIS A 122 13.60 0.94 2.74
N ASP A 123 13.44 1.54 3.93
CA ASP A 123 12.50 1.07 4.94
C ASP A 123 11.03 1.44 4.61
N ALA A 124 10.11 0.92 5.42
CA ALA A 124 8.68 1.18 5.26
C ALA A 124 8.33 2.68 5.36
N ALA A 125 9.07 3.45 6.16
CA ALA A 125 8.87 4.89 6.29
C ALA A 125 9.22 5.62 4.98
N LYS A 126 10.32 5.23 4.34
CA LYS A 126 10.71 5.76 3.03
C LYS A 126 9.74 5.36 1.93
N GLN A 127 9.24 4.12 1.94
CA GLN A 127 8.21 3.67 1.00
C GLN A 127 6.92 4.48 1.14
N GLN A 128 6.48 4.71 2.37
CA GLN A 128 5.29 5.51 2.65
C GLN A 128 5.48 6.97 2.21
N LYS A 129 6.64 7.57 2.53
CA LYS A 129 6.97 8.93 2.08
C LYS A 129 6.93 9.05 0.55
N LEU A 130 7.53 8.10 -0.16
CA LEU A 130 7.49 8.10 -1.62
C LEU A 130 6.04 8.02 -2.13
N ALA A 131 5.23 7.13 -1.57
CA ALA A 131 3.82 7.00 -1.93
C ALA A 131 3.04 8.29 -1.68
N ASP A 132 3.28 8.96 -0.55
CA ASP A 132 2.61 10.21 -0.19
C ASP A 132 3.01 11.37 -1.12
N GLU A 133 4.30 11.50 -1.45
CA GLU A 133 4.78 12.52 -2.40
C GLU A 133 4.17 12.31 -3.78
N VAL A 134 4.11 11.07 -4.28
CA VAL A 134 3.49 10.78 -5.58
C VAL A 134 1.97 10.99 -5.54
N ARG A 135 1.31 10.70 -4.41
CA ARG A 135 -0.15 10.92 -4.26
C ARG A 135 -0.55 12.39 -4.41
N LYS A 136 0.31 13.32 -3.98
CA LYS A 136 0.08 14.77 -4.14
C LYS A 136 -0.02 15.18 -5.62
N CYS A 137 0.52 14.40 -6.54
CA CYS A 137 0.42 14.67 -7.98
C CYS A 137 -0.98 14.41 -8.55
N TYR A 138 -1.86 13.73 -7.80
CA TYR A 138 -3.24 13.42 -8.20
C TYR A 138 -4.29 14.27 -7.49
N ALA A 139 -3.86 15.23 -6.66
CA ALA A 139 -4.71 16.09 -5.85
C ALA A 139 -5.09 17.38 -6.59
#